data_AF-A0A803P340-F1
#
_entry.id   AF-A0A803P340-F1
#
_cell.length_a   1.000
_cell.length_b   1.000
_cell.length_c   1.000
_cell.angle_alpha   90.00
_cell.angle_beta   90.00
_cell.angle_gamma   90.00
#
_symmetry.space_group_name_H-M   'P 1'
#
loop_
_entity.id
_entity.type
_entity.pdbx_description
1 polymer ?
#
loop_
_entity_poly.entity_id
_entity_poly.type
_entity_poly.pdbx_seq_one_letter_code
_entity_poly.pdbx_strand_id
1 'polypeptide(L)'
;MHLASNIQIKKPLCLIGGGELPDETTLICSRGSDSALELLSTCKLANLTVRAELGCCLLHRSGRLTIERCVLQCESNPLDFLSCPIVSTATADNFSSSVKYNKDSVSVSRTRIEGGAKAVSTSGDLVLQRVRVIYARTNLLFWFDMEPVVVV
;
A
#
# COMPACT_ATOMS: atom_id res chain seq x y z
N MET A 1 6.65 -18.48 -1.37
CA MET A 1 7.46 -17.25 -1.22
C MET A 1 7.98 -16.86 -2.60
N HIS A 2 7.76 -15.62 -3.01
CA HIS A 2 8.09 -15.14 -4.35
C HIS A 2 8.86 -13.84 -4.27
N LEU A 3 9.94 -13.70 -5.04
CA LEU A 3 10.68 -12.45 -5.14
C LEU A 3 9.87 -11.45 -5.98
N ALA A 4 9.71 -10.24 -5.46
CA ALA A 4 9.03 -9.13 -6.13
C ALA A 4 9.78 -7.83 -5.81
N SER A 5 10.44 -7.29 -6.82
CA SER A 5 11.28 -6.09 -6.71
C SER A 5 10.97 -5.17 -7.89
N ASN A 6 10.50 -3.96 -7.59
CA ASN A 6 10.13 -2.93 -8.57
C ASN A 6 9.16 -3.42 -9.66
N ILE A 7 8.24 -4.33 -9.32
CA ILE A 7 7.26 -4.84 -10.30
C ILE A 7 6.24 -3.74 -10.59
N GLN A 8 6.15 -3.33 -11.85
CA GLN A 8 5.23 -2.29 -12.30
C GLN A 8 3.89 -2.86 -12.76
N ILE A 9 2.80 -2.45 -12.11
CA ILE A 9 1.43 -2.77 -12.52
C ILE A 9 0.82 -1.57 -13.24
N LYS A 10 0.91 -1.61 -14.57
CA LYS A 10 0.46 -0.53 -15.48
C LYS A 10 -0.99 -0.70 -15.96
N LYS A 11 -1.60 -1.85 -15.71
CA LYS A 11 -2.97 -2.17 -16.11
C LYS A 11 -3.77 -2.61 -14.88
N PRO A 12 -5.10 -2.36 -14.86
CA PRO A 12 -5.91 -2.76 -13.73
C PRO A 12 -5.78 -4.24 -13.42
N LEU A 13 -5.50 -4.57 -12.16
CA LEU A 13 -5.21 -5.93 -11.74
C LEU A 13 -5.77 -6.21 -10.34
N CYS A 14 -6.24 -7.44 -10.12
CA CYS A 14 -6.50 -7.97 -8.80
C CYS A 14 -5.47 -9.08 -8.50
N LEU A 15 -4.62 -8.86 -7.51
CA LEU A 15 -3.68 -9.86 -7.01
C LEU A 15 -4.22 -10.44 -5.70
N ILE A 16 -4.43 -11.75 -5.68
CA ILE A 16 -5.00 -12.46 -4.53
C ILE A 16 -4.07 -13.62 -4.18
N GLY A 17 -3.67 -13.71 -2.91
CA GLY A 17 -2.91 -14.88 -2.43
C GLY A 17 -3.79 -16.12 -2.33
N GLY A 18 -3.20 -17.28 -2.64
CA GLY A 18 -3.94 -18.54 -2.81
C GLY A 18 -4.14 -19.35 -1.54
N GLY A 19 -3.63 -18.90 -0.39
CA GLY A 19 -3.72 -19.60 0.89
C GLY A 19 -4.98 -19.26 1.69
N GLU A 20 -5.21 -19.97 2.81
CA GLU A 20 -6.29 -19.60 3.75
C GLU A 20 -5.92 -18.36 4.56
N LEU A 21 -4.64 -18.24 4.90
CA LEU A 21 -4.06 -17.11 5.61
C LEU A 21 -3.15 -16.28 4.68
N PRO A 22 -3.04 -14.96 4.89
CA PRO A 22 -2.19 -14.11 4.06
C PRO A 22 -0.71 -14.51 4.10
N ASP A 23 -0.25 -15.05 5.23
CA ASP A 23 1.14 -15.46 5.44
C ASP A 23 1.55 -16.66 4.57
N GLU A 24 0.60 -17.43 4.02
CA GLU A 24 0.88 -18.55 3.11
C GLU A 24 1.30 -18.08 1.71
N THR A 25 0.94 -16.86 1.30
CA THR A 25 1.39 -16.24 0.05
C THR A 25 2.23 -15.00 0.35
N THR A 26 3.56 -15.16 0.33
CA THR A 26 4.49 -14.07 0.61
C THR A 26 5.21 -13.56 -0.63
N LEU A 27 5.14 -12.26 -0.87
CA LEU A 27 6.02 -11.51 -1.77
C LEU A 27 7.15 -10.87 -0.97
N ILE A 28 8.39 -10.99 -1.44
CA ILE A 28 9.58 -10.42 -0.81
C ILE A 28 10.27 -9.44 -1.74
N CYS A 29 10.48 -8.23 -1.25
CA CYS A 29 11.32 -7.21 -1.85
C CYS A 29 12.65 -7.16 -1.10
N SER A 30 13.71 -7.60 -1.77
CA SER A 30 15.07 -7.58 -1.24
C SER A 30 15.60 -6.15 -1.08
N ARG A 31 16.64 -5.99 -0.26
CA ARG A 31 17.37 -4.72 -0.16
C ARG A 31 17.81 -4.16 -1.52
N GLY A 32 17.75 -2.84 -1.66
CA GLY A 32 18.20 -2.11 -2.85
C GLY A 32 17.09 -1.80 -3.86
N SER A 33 15.86 -2.24 -3.59
CA SER A 33 14.67 -1.95 -4.39
C SER A 33 13.83 -0.85 -3.73
N ASP A 34 13.27 0.05 -4.53
CA ASP A 34 12.43 1.14 -4.00
C ASP A 34 11.10 0.62 -3.42
N SER A 35 10.53 -0.39 -4.08
CA SER A 35 9.24 -0.99 -3.71
C SER A 35 9.13 -2.44 -4.16
N ALA A 36 8.28 -3.23 -3.51
CA ALA A 36 7.92 -4.54 -4.03
C ALA A 36 7.05 -4.41 -5.28
N LEU A 37 5.98 -3.61 -5.16
CA LEU A 37 5.00 -3.35 -6.21
C LEU A 37 4.83 -1.84 -6.42
N GLU A 38 5.01 -1.40 -7.66
CA GLU A 38 4.74 -0.04 -8.12
C GLU A 38 3.42 -0.03 -8.91
N LEU A 39 2.44 0.72 -8.42
CA LEU A 39 1.06 0.66 -8.86
C LEU A 39 0.72 1.95 -9.62
N LEU A 40 0.63 1.84 -10.95
CA LEU A 40 0.33 2.95 -11.88
C LEU A 40 -1.08 2.83 -12.48
N SER A 41 -1.96 2.06 -11.84
CA SER A 41 -3.34 1.84 -12.28
C SER A 41 -4.17 1.30 -11.12
N THR A 42 -5.50 1.26 -11.29
CA THR A 42 -6.42 0.73 -10.28
C THR A 42 -6.11 -0.73 -9.96
N CYS A 43 -5.75 -1.02 -8.71
CA CYS A 43 -5.31 -2.33 -8.29
C CYS A 43 -5.98 -2.76 -6.99
N LYS A 44 -6.24 -4.06 -6.86
CA LYS A 44 -6.64 -4.69 -5.61
C LYS A 44 -5.60 -5.72 -5.20
N LEU A 45 -5.13 -5.64 -3.96
CA LEU A 45 -4.32 -6.66 -3.32
C LEU A 45 -5.14 -7.27 -2.19
N ALA A 46 -5.21 -8.59 -2.15
CA ALA A 46 -5.91 -9.29 -1.09
C ALA A 46 -5.22 -10.58 -0.64
N ASN A 47 -5.37 -10.90 0.64
CA ASN A 47 -5.01 -12.21 1.20
C ASN A 47 -3.55 -12.63 0.93
N LEU A 48 -2.62 -11.70 1.09
CA LEU A 48 -1.19 -11.97 0.88
C LEU A 48 -0.33 -11.14 1.81
N THR A 49 0.90 -11.57 1.99
CA THR A 49 1.95 -10.86 2.72
C THR A 49 2.92 -10.21 1.74
N VAL A 50 3.22 -8.92 1.94
CA VAL A 50 4.31 -8.22 1.25
C VAL A 50 5.34 -7.81 2.29
N ARG A 51 6.58 -8.26 2.10
CA ARG A 51 7.71 -7.96 2.98
C ARG A 51 8.77 -7.17 2.23
N ALA A 52 9.23 -6.08 2.80
CA ALA A 52 10.28 -5.23 2.24
C ALA A 52 11.45 -5.09 3.24
N GLU A 53 12.67 -5.39 2.79
CA GLU A 53 13.87 -5.32 3.63
C GLU A 53 14.44 -3.90 3.74
N LEU A 54 14.45 -3.14 2.64
CA LEU A 54 14.85 -1.73 2.58
C LEU A 54 14.14 -1.07 1.40
N GLY A 55 13.01 -0.41 1.69
CA GLY A 55 12.08 0.16 0.72
C GLY A 55 10.64 0.15 1.26
N CYS A 56 9.67 0.36 0.38
CA CYS A 56 8.24 0.24 0.72
C CYS A 56 7.65 -1.08 0.22
N CYS A 57 6.57 -1.54 0.84
CA CYS A 57 5.83 -2.69 0.30
C CYS A 57 5.11 -2.28 -0.98
N LEU A 58 4.41 -1.14 -0.94
CA LEU A 58 3.54 -0.66 -2.01
C LEU A 58 3.85 0.81 -2.32
N LEU A 59 4.20 1.08 -3.56
CA LEU A 59 4.34 2.43 -4.12
C LEU A 59 3.14 2.74 -5.02
N HIS A 60 2.21 3.52 -4.52
CA HIS A 60 1.02 3.95 -5.25
C HIS A 60 1.27 5.26 -6.00
N ARG A 61 1.11 5.26 -7.32
CA ARG A 61 1.30 6.43 -8.16
C ARG A 61 0.03 6.95 -8.83
N SER A 62 -0.94 6.07 -9.11
CA SER A 62 -2.22 6.48 -9.70
C SER A 62 -3.28 5.37 -9.61
N GLY A 63 -4.54 5.77 -9.78
CA GLY A 63 -5.71 4.92 -9.71
C GLY A 63 -6.23 4.69 -8.29
N ARG A 64 -7.10 3.70 -8.14
CA ARG A 64 -7.60 3.26 -6.83
C ARG A 64 -6.83 2.02 -6.38
N LEU A 65 -6.20 2.09 -5.22
CA LEU A 65 -5.57 0.96 -4.56
C LEU A 65 -6.47 0.45 -3.43
N THR A 66 -6.88 -0.81 -3.51
CA THR A 66 -7.59 -1.50 -2.42
C THR A 66 -6.70 -2.57 -1.81
N ILE A 67 -6.45 -2.49 -0.51
CA ILE A 67 -5.64 -3.44 0.25
C ILE A 67 -6.54 -4.09 1.29
N GLU A 68 -6.78 -5.39 1.15
CA GLU A 68 -7.74 -6.11 1.98
C GLU A 68 -7.15 -7.41 2.54
N ARG A 69 -7.21 -7.61 3.86
CA ARG A 69 -6.73 -8.86 4.49
C ARG A 69 -5.28 -9.18 4.14
N CYS A 70 -4.43 -8.16 4.09
CA CYS A 70 -3.00 -8.32 3.81
C CYS A 70 -2.15 -8.21 5.08
N VAL A 71 -0.88 -8.59 4.96
CA VAL A 71 0.17 -8.23 5.91
C VAL A 71 1.23 -7.43 5.16
N LEU A 72 1.50 -6.21 5.60
CA LEU A 72 2.57 -5.38 5.05
C LEU A 72 3.66 -5.23 6.10
N GLN A 73 4.87 -5.70 5.79
CA GLN A 73 5.96 -5.76 6.75
C GLN A 73 7.21 -5.09 6.19
N CYS A 74 7.65 -4.02 6.85
CA CYS A 74 8.99 -3.49 6.66
C CYS A 74 9.92 -4.14 7.70
N GLU A 75 11.05 -4.69 7.26
CA GLU A 75 12.04 -5.27 8.17
C GLU A 75 12.73 -4.17 8.99
N SER A 76 12.99 -4.44 10.26
CA SER A 76 13.71 -3.51 11.15
C SER A 76 15.14 -3.30 10.66
N ASN A 77 15.52 -2.05 10.50
CA ASN A 77 16.77 -1.60 9.92
C ASN A 77 17.25 -0.30 10.62
N PRO A 78 18.57 -0.06 10.75
CA PRO A 78 19.07 1.24 11.22
C PRO A 78 18.51 2.46 10.47
N LEU A 79 18.03 2.27 9.24
CA LEU A 79 17.37 3.28 8.41
C LEU A 79 15.83 3.21 8.46
N ASP A 80 15.24 2.71 9.54
CA ASP A 80 13.78 2.53 9.70
C ASP A 80 12.95 3.81 9.53
N PHE A 81 13.56 4.97 9.70
CA PHE A 81 12.92 6.25 9.41
C PHE A 81 12.62 6.45 7.90
N LEU A 82 13.27 5.69 7.02
CA LEU A 82 13.05 5.66 5.58
C LEU A 82 12.07 4.57 5.15
N SER A 83 11.77 3.59 6.02
CA SER A 83 10.87 2.49 5.69
C SER A 83 9.43 2.85 6.04
N CYS A 84 8.58 2.76 5.03
CA CYS A 84 7.15 2.98 5.14
C CYS A 84 6.42 1.95 4.27
N PRO A 85 5.55 1.10 4.83
CA PRO A 85 4.92 0.02 4.07
C PRO A 85 4.10 0.52 2.87
N ILE A 86 3.37 1.62 3.04
CA ILE A 86 2.57 2.23 1.97
C ILE A 86 3.09 3.63 1.70
N VAL A 87 3.59 3.86 0.48
CA VAL A 87 3.94 5.18 0.00
C VAL A 87 3.00 5.53 -1.14
N SER A 88 2.34 6.69 -1.05
CA SER A 88 1.51 7.21 -2.14
C SER A 88 2.04 8.55 -2.62
N THR A 89 2.43 8.60 -3.89
CA THR A 89 2.82 9.83 -4.59
C THR A 89 1.75 10.28 -5.59
N ALA A 90 0.58 9.64 -5.58
CA ALA A 90 -0.55 10.04 -6.39
C ALA A 90 -1.00 11.46 -6.02
N THR A 91 -1.15 12.32 -7.02
CA THR A 91 -1.61 13.71 -6.89
C THR A 91 -3.04 13.83 -7.37
N ALA A 92 -3.81 14.77 -6.80
CA ALA A 92 -5.04 15.19 -7.44
C ALA A 92 -4.64 15.96 -8.71
N ASP A 93 -4.60 15.31 -9.87
CA ASP A 93 -4.32 16.01 -11.12
C ASP A 93 -5.38 17.12 -11.33
N ASN A 94 -4.96 18.37 -11.20
CA ASN A 94 -5.78 19.56 -11.47
C ASN A 94 -5.99 19.81 -12.97
N PHE A 95 -5.43 18.97 -13.86
CA PHE A 95 -5.44 19.17 -15.30
C PHE A 95 -5.73 17.86 -16.08
N SER A 96 -6.98 17.44 -16.16
CA SER A 96 -7.43 16.49 -17.19
C SER A 96 -8.95 16.44 -17.31
N SER A 97 -9.45 17.04 -18.40
CA SER A 97 -10.75 16.91 -19.10
C SER A 97 -12.00 16.34 -18.39
N SER A 98 -13.12 17.00 -18.67
CA SER A 98 -14.52 16.87 -18.19
C SER A 98 -15.22 15.49 -18.22
N VAL A 99 -14.51 14.37 -18.09
CA VAL A 99 -15.12 13.03 -17.98
C VAL A 99 -14.95 12.56 -16.53
N LYS A 100 -16.08 12.33 -15.84
CA LYS A 100 -16.16 11.81 -14.47
C LYS A 100 -15.25 10.58 -14.30
N TYR A 101 -14.01 10.74 -13.85
CA TYR A 101 -13.13 9.61 -13.57
C TYR A 101 -12.68 9.57 -12.12
N ASN A 102 -12.62 8.34 -11.64
CA ASN A 102 -12.20 7.90 -10.33
C ASN A 102 -10.96 8.66 -9.87
N LYS A 103 -11.17 9.43 -8.82
CA LYS A 103 -10.15 10.08 -8.03
C LYS A 103 -9.17 9.03 -7.48
N ASP A 104 -7.87 9.33 -7.53
CA ASP A 104 -6.84 8.47 -6.95
C ASP A 104 -7.11 8.27 -5.46
N SER A 105 -7.02 7.04 -4.97
CA SER A 105 -7.36 6.73 -3.58
C SER A 105 -6.69 5.46 -3.08
N VAL A 106 -6.41 5.38 -1.79
CA VAL A 106 -5.93 4.15 -1.14
C VAL A 106 -6.93 3.73 -0.06
N SER A 107 -7.51 2.55 -0.15
CA SER A 107 -8.36 1.98 0.90
C SER A 107 -7.69 0.75 1.51
N VAL A 108 -7.64 0.72 2.83
CA VAL A 108 -7.01 -0.34 3.62
C VAL A 108 -8.04 -0.91 4.58
N SER A 109 -8.18 -2.24 4.61
CA SER A 109 -9.12 -2.91 5.50
C SER A 109 -8.63 -4.29 5.91
N ARG A 110 -8.82 -4.67 7.19
CA ARG A 110 -8.38 -5.96 7.74
C ARG A 110 -6.88 -6.22 7.51
N THR A 111 -6.06 -5.18 7.41
CA THR A 111 -4.65 -5.33 7.05
C THR A 111 -3.78 -5.13 8.28
N ARG A 112 -2.83 -6.05 8.49
CA ARG A 112 -1.79 -5.91 9.52
C ARG A 112 -0.61 -5.14 8.92
N ILE A 113 -0.16 -4.10 9.60
CA ILE A 113 1.00 -3.31 9.17
C ILE A 113 2.04 -3.37 10.28
N GLU A 114 3.24 -3.82 9.92
CA GLU A 114 4.34 -4.10 10.85
C GLU A 114 5.64 -3.44 10.39
N GLY A 115 6.41 -2.95 11.36
CA GLY A 115 7.71 -2.33 11.11
C GLY A 115 7.62 -0.97 10.39
N GLY A 116 8.79 -0.38 10.18
CA GLY A 116 8.95 1.00 9.70
C GLY A 116 8.54 2.07 10.69
N ALA A 117 9.00 3.30 10.45
CA ALA A 117 8.69 4.43 11.34
C ALA A 117 7.25 4.95 11.19
N LYS A 118 6.62 4.71 10.04
CA LYS A 118 5.24 5.13 9.72
C LYS A 118 4.53 4.04 8.94
N ALA A 119 3.24 3.85 9.18
CA ALA A 119 2.42 2.91 8.41
C ALA A 119 2.18 3.40 6.96
N VAL A 120 2.05 4.71 6.80
CA VAL A 120 1.69 5.36 5.53
C VAL A 120 2.46 6.67 5.37
N SER A 121 2.94 6.93 4.15
CA SER A 121 3.57 8.18 3.75
C SER A 121 2.92 8.70 2.47
N THR A 122 2.56 9.97 2.44
CA THR A 122 1.96 10.63 1.27
C THR A 122 2.77 11.87 0.90
N SER A 123 2.95 12.11 -0.40
CA SER A 123 3.57 13.34 -0.91
C SER A 123 2.60 14.24 -1.68
N GLY A 124 1.32 13.84 -1.80
CA GLY A 124 0.26 14.57 -2.50
C GLY A 124 -0.91 14.92 -1.58
N ASP A 125 -2.04 15.33 -2.17
CA ASP A 125 -3.20 15.89 -1.44
C ASP A 125 -4.08 14.85 -0.74
N LEU A 126 -3.61 13.61 -0.62
CA LEU A 126 -4.33 12.52 0.04
C LEU A 126 -4.44 12.77 1.55
N VAL A 127 -5.67 12.79 2.05
CA VAL A 127 -5.95 12.86 3.50
C VAL A 127 -6.46 11.52 4.00
N LEU A 128 -5.90 11.11 5.12
CA LEU A 128 -6.29 9.93 5.86
C LEU A 128 -7.67 10.15 6.52
N GLN A 129 -8.63 9.29 6.21
CA GLN A 129 -10.00 9.35 6.71
C GLN A 129 -10.48 7.96 7.15
N ARG A 130 -11.55 7.93 7.93
CA ARG A 130 -12.19 6.69 8.42
C ARG A 130 -11.21 5.72 9.09
N VAL A 131 -10.26 6.27 9.84
CA VAL A 131 -9.21 5.50 10.50
C VAL A 131 -9.78 4.74 11.69
N ARG A 132 -9.54 3.43 11.70
CA ARG A 132 -9.76 2.57 12.84
C ARG A 132 -8.55 1.67 12.99
N VAL A 133 -7.98 1.67 14.19
CA VAL A 133 -6.93 0.73 14.59
C VAL A 133 -7.53 -0.20 15.64
N ILE A 134 -7.43 -1.51 15.41
CA ILE A 134 -7.88 -2.51 16.36
C ILE A 134 -6.64 -3.18 16.93
N TYR A 135 -6.50 -3.10 18.26
CA TYR A 135 -5.52 -3.88 19.00
C TYR A 135 -6.09 -5.28 19.24
N ALA A 136 -5.68 -6.25 18.43
CA ALA A 136 -5.85 -7.66 18.76
C ALA A 136 -4.70 -8.09 19.68
N ARG A 137 -4.91 -9.09 20.55
CA ARG A 137 -3.95 -9.50 21.62
C ARG A 137 -2.49 -9.67 21.16
N THR A 138 -2.25 -9.92 19.88
CA THR A 138 -0.91 -10.10 19.31
C THR A 138 -0.61 -9.22 18.09
N ASN A 139 -1.56 -8.41 17.60
CA ASN A 139 -1.42 -7.71 16.32
C ASN A 139 -2.21 -6.39 16.29
N LEU A 140 -1.70 -5.40 15.56
CA LEU A 140 -2.45 -4.20 15.17
C LEU A 140 -3.08 -4.40 13.80
N LEU A 141 -4.39 -4.22 13.71
CA LEU A 141 -5.12 -4.24 12.45
C LEU A 141 -5.59 -2.83 12.08
N PHE A 142 -5.42 -2.48 10.81
CA PHE A 142 -5.69 -1.16 10.29
C PHE A 142 -6.86 -1.16 9.30
N TRP A 143 -7.72 -0.17 9.47
CA TRP A 143 -8.72 0.26 8.51
C TRP A 143 -8.59 1.76 8.31
N PHE A 144 -8.50 2.20 7.06
CA PHE A 144 -8.56 3.62 6.71
C PHE A 144 -8.77 3.77 5.22
N ASP A 145 -9.31 4.92 4.83
CA ASP A 145 -9.34 5.38 3.46
C ASP A 145 -8.41 6.59 3.32
N MET A 146 -7.81 6.75 2.16
CA MET A 146 -7.12 7.96 1.75
C MET A 146 -7.75 8.46 0.47
N GLU A 147 -8.36 9.64 0.58
CA GLU A 147 -8.99 10.34 -0.53
C GLU A 147 -8.32 11.72 -0.66
N PRO A 148 -8.17 12.29 -1.87
CA PRO A 148 -7.53 13.57 -2.01
C PRO A 148 -8.44 14.68 -1.49
N VAL A 149 -7.86 15.77 -1.04
CA VAL A 149 -8.58 16.99 -0.67
C VAL A 149 -8.80 17.82 -1.93
N VAL A 150 -10.03 18.29 -2.13
CA VAL A 150 -10.27 19.40 -3.06
C VAL A 150 -10.24 20.66 -2.21
N VAL A 151 -9.17 21.44 -2.31
CA VAL A 151 -9.15 22.79 -1.76
C VAL A 151 -9.88 23.65 -2.79
N VAL A 152 -11.11 24.05 -2.49
CA VAL A 152 -11.94 24.95 -3.32
C VAL A 152 -11.59 26.39 -2.99
#